data_AF-A0A6B2CKX9-F1
#
_entry.id   AF-A0A6B2CKX9-F1
#
_cell.length_a   1.000
_cell.length_b   1.000
_cell.length_c   1.000
_cell.angle_alpha   90.00
_cell.angle_beta   90.00
_cell.angle_gamma   90.00
#
_symmetry.space_group_name_H-M   'P 1'
#
loop_
_entity.id
_entity.type
_entity.pdbx_description
1 polymer ?
#
loop_
_entity_poly.entity_id
_entity_poly.type
_entity_poly.pdbx_seq_one_letter_code
_entity_poly.pdbx_strand_id
1 'polypeptide(L)' 'MMIVTAQRFIPMRVNVGPVSMGAGLNLDEFLRRVNNAVAEISRELESKGNVKAMGFTMVQVTVSNIDGLLIVGWAQVE' A
#
# COMPACT_ATOMS: atom_id res chain seq x y z
N MET A 1 17.10 -18.97 2.03
CA MET A 1 16.18 -18.41 1.02
C MET A 1 14.73 -18.46 1.50
N MET A 2 14.21 -17.30 1.90
CA MET A 2 12.89 -17.12 2.48
C MET A 2 12.16 -16.00 1.72
N ILE A 3 10.84 -16.12 1.54
CA ILE A 3 10.01 -15.02 1.05
C ILE A 3 9.43 -14.28 2.24
N VAL A 4 9.65 -12.98 2.29
CA VAL A 4 9.04 -12.06 3.27
C VAL A 4 8.09 -11.12 2.55
N THR A 5 7.07 -10.66 3.28
CA THR A 5 6.06 -9.73 2.75
C THR A 5 5.82 -8.60 3.75
N ALA A 6 5.43 -7.45 3.23
CA ALA A 6 4.99 -6.30 4.01
C ALA A 6 3.89 -5.55 3.23
N GLN A 7 2.98 -4.90 3.94
CA GLN A 7 1.81 -4.27 3.32
C GLN A 7 1.43 -2.94 3.96
N ARG A 8 0.82 -2.07 3.15
CA ARG A 8 0.23 -0.80 3.59
C ARG A 8 -1.10 -0.56 2.87
N PHE A 9 -2.08 -0.04 3.59
CA PHE A 9 -3.39 0.32 3.04
C PHE A 9 -3.53 1.84 2.99
N ILE A 10 -3.91 2.37 1.83
CA ILE A 10 -4.13 3.79 1.58
C ILE A 10 -5.62 4.03 1.39
N PRO A 11 -6.33 4.61 2.38
CA PRO A 11 -7.75 4.94 2.21
C PRO A 11 -7.92 6.04 1.16
N MET A 12 -8.88 5.84 0.25
CA MET A 12 -9.22 6.76 -0.84
C MET A 12 -10.57 7.43 -0.60
N ARG A 13 -11.57 6.66 -0.18
CA ARG A 13 -12.94 7.15 0.03
C ARG A 13 -13.59 6.40 1.19
N VAL A 14 -14.37 7.12 1.99
CA VAL A 14 -15.26 6.55 2.99
C VAL A 14 -16.69 6.65 2.48
N ASN A 15 -17.37 5.51 2.39
CA ASN A 15 -18.78 5.42 2.00
C ASN A 15 -19.63 5.47 3.27
N VAL A 16 -20.27 6.61 3.55
CA VAL A 16 -21.19 6.81 4.67
C VAL A 16 -22.59 7.12 4.14
N GLY A 17 -23.31 6.08 3.70
CA GLY A 17 -24.70 6.21 3.23
C GLY A 17 -24.87 7.23 2.10
N PRO A 18 -26.01 7.95 1.99
CA PRO A 18 -26.27 8.89 0.89
C PRO A 18 -25.31 10.09 0.87
N VAL A 19 -24.44 10.24 1.88
CA VAL A 19 -23.42 11.28 1.94
C VAL A 19 -22.10 10.68 1.46
N SER A 20 -21.83 10.80 0.18
CA SER A 20 -20.47 10.61 -0.33
C SER A 20 -19.63 11.83 0.08
N MET A 21 -18.91 11.75 1.20
CA MET A 21 -17.82 12.69 1.47
C MET A 21 -16.68 12.37 0.50
N GLY A 22 -16.82 12.83 -0.74
CA GLY A 22 -15.73 12.92 -1.68
C GLY A 22 -14.84 14.07 -1.23
N ALA A 23 -13.82 13.80 -0.41
CA ALA A 23 -12.64 14.65 -0.44
C ALA A 23 -12.13 14.54 -1.88
N GLY A 24 -12.14 15.64 -2.63
CA GLY A 24 -11.55 15.67 -3.96
C GLY A 24 -10.16 15.05 -3.88
N LEU A 25 -9.99 13.88 -4.50
CA LEU A 25 -8.74 13.14 -4.47
C LEU A 25 -7.71 14.00 -5.20
N ASN A 26 -6.92 14.75 -4.44
CA ASN A 26 -5.77 15.44 -5.00
C ASN A 26 -4.79 14.34 -5.45
N LEU A 27 -4.65 14.18 -6.76
CA LEU A 27 -3.84 13.13 -7.37
C LEU A 27 -2.40 13.19 -6.86
N ASP A 28 -1.83 14.40 -6.69
CA ASP A 28 -0.46 14.57 -6.21
C ASP A 28 -0.32 14.08 -4.77
N GLU A 29 -1.29 14.40 -3.92
CA GLU A 29 -1.32 13.93 -2.53
C GLU A 29 -1.48 12.41 -2.45
N PHE A 30 -2.29 11.82 -3.33
CA PHE A 30 -2.45 10.38 -3.42
C PHE A 30 -1.16 9.69 -3.88
N LEU A 31 -0.53 10.18 -4.95
CA LEU A 31 0.75 9.67 -5.44
C LEU A 31 1.85 9.79 -4.38
N ARG A 32 1.88 10.90 -3.62
CA ARG A 32 2.79 11.08 -2.48
C ARG A 32 2.57 10.00 -1.41
N ARG A 33 1.32 9.71 -1.05
CA ARG A 33 0.98 8.65 -0.10
C ARG A 33 1.38 7.26 -0.61
N VAL A 34 1.19 6.98 -1.89
CA VAL A 34 1.64 5.73 -2.54
C VAL A 34 3.16 5.59 -2.48
N ASN A 35 3.90 6.62 -2.87
CA ASN A 35 5.36 6.61 -2.85
C ASN A 35 5.91 6.41 -1.42
N ASN A 36 5.32 7.07 -0.43
CA ASN A 36 5.69 6.88 0.98
C ASN A 36 5.45 5.44 1.44
N ALA A 37 4.29 4.86 1.09
CA ALA A 37 3.96 3.48 1.44
C ALA A 37 4.91 2.48 0.80
N VAL A 38 5.27 2.65 -0.48
CA VAL A 38 6.25 1.81 -1.17
C VAL A 38 7.62 1.92 -0.48
N ALA A 39 8.09 3.13 -0.17
CA ALA A 39 9.38 3.33 0.50
C ALA A 39 9.42 2.75 1.93
N GLU A 40 8.31 2.80 2.68
CA GLU A 40 8.19 2.12 3.97
C GLU A 40 8.26 0.61 3.83
N ILE A 41 7.52 0.04 2.88
CA ILE A 41 7.53 -1.40 2.61
C ILE A 41 8.93 -1.85 2.18
N SER A 42 9.60 -1.13 1.28
CA SER A 42 10.98 -1.45 0.86
C SER A 42 11.93 -1.51 2.05
N ARG A 43 11.93 -0.48 2.90
CA ARG A 43 12.78 -0.43 4.10
C ARG A 43 12.46 -1.56 5.08
N GLU A 44 11.17 -1.88 5.24
CA GLU A 44 10.74 -2.99 6.08
C GLU A 44 11.25 -4.34 5.56
N LEU A 45 11.18 -4.57 4.24
CA LEU A 45 11.66 -5.80 3.60
C LEU A 45 13.19 -5.90 3.63
N GLU A 46 13.90 -4.80 3.35
CA GLU A 46 15.37 -4.71 3.43
C GLU A 46 15.89 -4.95 4.85
N SER A 47 15.11 -4.59 5.87
CA SER A 47 15.46 -4.89 7.27
C SER A 47 15.42 -6.39 7.62
N LYS A 48 14.82 -7.24 6.76
CA LYS A 48 14.69 -8.68 6.99
C LYS A 48 15.88 -9.50 6.52
N GLY A 49 16.81 -8.93 5.76
CA GLY A 49 18.01 -9.63 5.29
C GLY A 49 18.51 -9.15 3.93
N ASN A 50 19.41 -9.93 3.32
CA ASN A 50 19.98 -9.62 2.01
C ASN A 50 18.96 -9.89 0.89
N VAL A 51 18.38 -8.83 0.33
CA VAL A 51 17.36 -8.92 -0.72
C VAL A 51 17.99 -9.27 -2.07
N LYS A 52 17.50 -10.34 -2.71
CA LYS A 52 17.89 -10.74 -4.08
C LYS A 52 16.91 -10.30 -5.15
N ALA A 53 15.64 -10.31 -4.80
CA ALA A 53 14.56 -9.87 -5.66
C ALA A 53 13.47 -9.27 -4.79
N MET A 54 12.83 -8.21 -5.29
CA MET A 54 11.69 -7.56 -4.65
C MET A 54 10.68 -7.19 -5.71
N GLY A 55 9.40 -7.26 -5.36
CA GLY A 55 8.31 -6.81 -6.22
C GLY A 55 7.16 -6.26 -5.41
N PHE A 56 6.27 -5.54 -6.09
CA PHE A 56 5.10 -4.92 -5.50
C PHE A 56 3.85 -5.31 -6.28
N THR A 57 2.77 -5.52 -5.56
CA THR A 57 1.43 -5.68 -6.11
C THR A 57 0.52 -4.64 -5.47
N MET A 58 -0.26 -3.94 -6.27
CA MET A 58 -1.23 -2.95 -5.81
C MET A 58 -2.63 -3.39 -6.22
N VAL A 59 -3.55 -3.46 -5.26
CA VAL A 59 -4.92 -3.93 -5.48
C VAL A 59 -5.89 -2.96 -4.81
N GLN A 60 -6.91 -2.52 -5.56
CA GLN A 60 -8.01 -1.77 -4.97
C GLN A 60 -8.85 -2.74 -4.13
N VAL A 61 -9.03 -2.41 -2.85
CA VAL A 61 -9.82 -3.22 -1.92
C VAL A 61 -10.78 -2.33 -1.15
N THR A 62 -11.94 -2.89 -0.80
CA THR A 62 -12.89 -2.26 0.11
C THR A 62 -12.82 -2.99 1.44
N VAL A 63 -12.49 -2.26 2.52
CA VAL A 63 -12.49 -2.79 3.89
C VAL A 63 -13.62 -2.12 4.64
N SER A 64 -14.64 -2.90 5.00
CA SER A 64 -15.89 -2.39 5.57
C SER A 64 -16.56 -1.38 4.63
N ASN A 65 -16.51 -0.09 4.97
CA ASN A 65 -17.09 0.99 4.20
C ASN A 65 -16.03 1.94 3.61
N ILE A 66 -14.77 1.50 3.55
CA ILE A 66 -13.64 2.31 3.08
C ILE A 66 -13.07 1.68 1.81
N ASP A 67 -13.15 2.40 0.70
CA ASP A 67 -12.43 2.04 -0.52
C ASP A 67 -11.00 2.57 -0.41
N GLY A 68 -10.02 1.73 -0.75
CA GLY A 68 -8.62 2.13 -0.75
C GLY A 68 -7.74 1.25 -1.61
N LEU A 69 -6.45 1.57 -1.60
CA LEU A 69 -5.43 0.82 -2.31
C LEU A 69 -4.60 0.03 -1.29
N LEU A 70 -4.60 -1.30 -1.41
CA LEU A 70 -3.69 -2.17 -0.69
C LEU A 70 -2.43 -2.35 -1.53
N ILE A 71 -1.29 -2.01 -0.95
CA ILE A 71 0.03 -2.21 -1.54
C ILE A 71 0.71 -3.34 -0.77
N VAL A 72 1.12 -4.39 -1.48
CA VAL A 72 1.81 -5.55 -0.93
C VAL A 72 3.18 -5.65 -1.61
N GLY A 73 4.25 -5.52 -0.83
CA GLY A 73 5.60 -5.83 -1.28
C GLY A 73 5.99 -7.24 -0.86
N TRP A 74 6.74 -7.92 -1.72
CA TRP A 74 7.39 -9.20 -1.43
C TRP A 74 8.88 -9.08 -1.70
N ALA A 75 9.70 -9.78 -0.92
CA ALA A 75 11.12 -9.89 -1.17
C ALA A 75 11.62 -11.31 -0.93
N GLN A 76 12.52 -11.76 -1.79
CA GLN A 76 13.32 -12.96 -1.62
C GLN A 76 14.60 -12.58 -0.90
N VAL A 77 14.76 -13.06 0.34
CA VAL A 77 15.95 -12.84 1.16
C VAL A 77 16.78 -14.12 1.27
N GLU A 78 18.11 -13.98 1.25
CA GLU A 78 19.05 -15.09 1.47
C GLU A 78 19.02 -15.62 2.90
#